data_AF-A0A835Q256-F1
#
_entry.id   AF-A0A835Q256-F1
#
_cell.length_a   1.000
_cell.length_b   1.000
_cell.length_c   1.000
_cell.angle_alpha   90.00
_cell.angle_beta   90.00
_cell.angle_gamma   90.00
#
_symmetry.space_group_name_H-M   'P 1'
#
loop_
_entity.id
_entity.type
_entity.pdbx_description
1 polymer ?
#
loop_
_entity_poly.entity_id
_entity_poly.type
_entity_poly.pdbx_seq_one_letter_code
_entity_poly.pdbx_strand_id
1 'polypeptide(L)'
;MGYAETEKVVSLSLGCLAGQFSNSTCYNPAMNFEQCPLLNISYCPPSEIEFSHGRSLVVLVYNSLGWKRDDVIRIPVVSNSVIVEDSSSSKKIECQLLPITDAAMNLRSHYVKAYYGISPRDTPKFWLIFPVSVPPLGFSTYVISTASERGSAAVIPASYSSIGNSKGYVEIGPGNLKLLYNVDKRELSYYSNRRKNVKTSLSQSFKYYIGAVGNQSDLQASGAYIFRPNGTIPIKLEAQVSLTIFQGPLVDEVHQQVNPWIYQVTRLYKAKEHVEFEFMQDIFTDSNGRDFIKRIRDYRSDWKLEVHQPVAGNYYPVNLGIYLEDKRTELSLLVDRCLGGSSIKDGQVELMLHRRLLHDDGKGVDEALNETVCINDECAGLTIQGKVYLRIDPLGEGAKWRRTTGQEIYSPLLLAFSEQDGGNWASSHLANFSLTESYNLPDNVAMITLQTREDGSVLLRLAHLYEIGEDKDLSKLSSVDLKKLFPRKKITKITETNLSANQERTEMEKKRLKWKVDDSSRPEMVVRGRPVDPSRLLVELGPMEIRTFILNFG
;
A
#
# COMPACT_ATOMS: atom_id res chain seq x y z
N MET A 1 -13.23 10.14 -14.55
CA MET A 1 -12.63 11.30 -15.26
C MET A 1 -11.13 11.33 -15.04
N GLY A 2 -10.59 11.97 -13.98
CA GLY A 2 -9.14 12.18 -13.83
C GLY A 2 -8.24 10.95 -14.03
N TYR A 3 -8.60 9.78 -13.47
CA TYR A 3 -7.80 8.56 -13.62
C TYR A 3 -7.59 8.13 -15.09
N ALA A 4 -8.61 8.29 -15.95
CA ALA A 4 -8.55 7.82 -17.33
C ALA A 4 -7.64 8.68 -18.21
N GLU A 5 -7.48 9.97 -17.88
CA GLU A 5 -6.47 10.82 -18.53
C GLU A 5 -5.06 10.48 -18.03
N THR A 6 -4.91 10.15 -16.74
CA THR A 6 -3.65 9.63 -16.19
C THR A 6 -3.25 8.32 -16.86
N GLU A 7 -4.17 7.37 -17.05
CA GLU A 7 -3.89 6.09 -17.73
C GLU A 7 -3.37 6.29 -19.16
N LYS A 8 -3.97 7.20 -19.94
CA LYS A 8 -3.47 7.57 -21.28
C LYS A 8 -2.05 8.14 -21.22
N VAL A 9 -1.79 9.09 -20.32
CA VAL A 9 -0.46 9.72 -20.19
C VAL A 9 0.60 8.72 -19.74
N VAL A 10 0.27 7.80 -18.82
CA VAL A 10 1.16 6.71 -18.39
C VAL A 10 1.44 5.76 -19.55
N SER A 11 0.41 5.28 -20.26
CA SER A 11 0.56 4.38 -21.41
C SER A 11 1.45 4.97 -22.51
N LEU A 12 1.16 6.22 -22.91
CA LEU A 12 1.95 6.96 -23.91
C LEU A 12 3.43 7.10 -23.47
N SER A 13 3.65 7.49 -22.21
CA SER A 13 4.99 7.68 -21.66
C SER A 13 5.79 6.37 -21.62
N LEU A 14 5.17 5.27 -21.19
CA LEU A 14 5.80 3.96 -21.13
C LEU A 14 6.10 3.41 -22.53
N GLY A 15 5.18 3.58 -23.49
CA GLY A 15 5.39 3.22 -24.89
C GLY A 15 6.60 3.94 -25.50
N CYS A 16 6.72 5.26 -25.29
CA CYS A 16 7.87 6.03 -25.77
C CYS A 16 9.18 5.68 -25.07
N LEU A 17 9.17 5.43 -23.75
CA LEU A 17 10.37 5.04 -23.01
C LEU A 17 10.84 3.60 -23.32
N ALA A 18 9.92 2.69 -23.66
CA ALA A 18 10.25 1.33 -24.10
C ALA A 18 10.73 1.28 -25.56
N GLY A 19 10.09 2.04 -26.46
CA GLY A 19 10.32 2.04 -27.92
C GLY A 19 11.58 2.77 -28.40
N GLN A 20 12.63 2.85 -27.59
CA GLN A 20 13.95 3.43 -27.94
C GLN A 20 13.92 4.83 -28.61
N PHE A 21 12.96 5.69 -28.25
CA PHE A 21 12.78 6.98 -28.92
C PHE A 21 14.00 7.91 -28.84
N SER A 22 14.50 8.33 -30.00
CA SER A 22 15.69 9.19 -30.14
C SER A 22 15.39 10.68 -30.32
N ASN A 23 14.12 11.05 -30.55
CA ASN A 23 13.67 12.43 -30.77
C ASN A 23 12.99 13.04 -29.54
N SER A 24 12.98 14.37 -29.46
CA SER A 24 12.62 15.15 -28.27
C SER A 24 11.12 15.20 -27.92
N THR A 25 10.25 14.60 -28.73
CA THR A 25 8.79 14.66 -28.54
C THR A 25 8.11 13.28 -28.66
N CYS A 26 7.40 12.90 -27.60
CA CYS A 26 6.56 11.70 -27.55
C CYS A 26 5.13 12.08 -27.92
N TYR A 27 4.66 11.67 -29.10
CA TYR A 27 3.28 11.92 -29.57
C TYR A 27 2.55 10.67 -30.06
N ASN A 28 3.26 9.65 -30.53
CA ASN A 28 2.68 8.41 -31.00
C ASN A 28 3.71 7.26 -30.85
N PRO A 29 3.70 6.51 -29.74
CA PRO A 29 4.57 5.35 -29.60
C PRO A 29 4.13 4.23 -30.57
N ALA A 30 5.08 3.41 -31.03
CA ALA A 30 4.78 2.27 -31.88
C ALA A 30 4.07 1.12 -31.12
N MET A 31 4.01 1.19 -29.79
CA MET A 31 3.44 0.18 -28.92
C MET A 31 2.55 0.85 -27.86
N ASN A 32 1.32 0.36 -27.74
CA ASN A 32 0.36 0.77 -26.72
C ASN A 32 0.40 -0.20 -25.55
N PHE A 33 0.26 0.33 -24.33
CA PHE A 33 0.10 -0.47 -23.12
C PHE A 33 -1.30 -0.29 -22.51
N GLU A 34 -1.92 -1.39 -22.13
CA GLU A 34 -3.17 -1.39 -21.35
C GLU A 34 -2.87 -1.47 -19.84
N GLN A 35 -3.81 -1.02 -19.01
CA GLN A 35 -3.71 -1.01 -17.55
C GLN A 35 -4.97 -1.65 -16.96
N CYS A 36 -4.82 -2.24 -15.76
CA CYS A 36 -5.89 -3.03 -15.14
C CYS A 36 -6.26 -2.47 -13.74
N PRO A 37 -7.05 -1.38 -13.67
CA PRO A 37 -7.41 -0.74 -12.39
C PRO A 37 -8.27 -1.63 -11.48
N LEU A 38 -8.89 -2.70 -12.01
CA LEU A 38 -9.75 -3.63 -11.28
C LEU A 38 -9.07 -4.97 -10.90
N LEU A 39 -7.73 -4.98 -10.84
CA LEU A 39 -6.94 -6.13 -10.35
C LEU A 39 -7.27 -6.56 -8.92
N ASN A 40 -7.95 -5.73 -8.12
CA ASN A 40 -8.45 -6.11 -6.80
C ASN A 40 -9.57 -7.16 -6.88
N ILE A 41 -10.48 -7.02 -7.86
CA ILE A 41 -11.62 -7.91 -8.13
C ILE A 41 -11.33 -8.89 -9.29
N SER A 42 -10.07 -9.31 -9.41
CA SER A 42 -9.56 -10.25 -10.44
C SER A 42 -9.88 -9.89 -11.90
N TYR A 43 -10.08 -8.61 -12.25
CA TYR A 43 -10.39 -8.17 -13.61
C TYR A 43 -9.22 -7.44 -14.29
N CYS A 44 -8.66 -8.08 -15.32
CA CYS A 44 -7.59 -7.57 -16.18
C CYS A 44 -7.63 -8.28 -17.56
N PRO A 45 -8.48 -7.82 -18.50
CA PRO A 45 -8.64 -8.47 -19.81
C PRO A 45 -7.34 -8.77 -20.57
N PRO A 46 -6.30 -7.89 -20.57
CA PRO A 46 -5.02 -8.20 -21.21
C PRO A 46 -4.30 -9.45 -20.69
N SER A 47 -4.51 -9.84 -19.42
CA SER A 47 -3.89 -11.06 -18.85
C SER A 47 -4.81 -12.28 -18.86
N GLU A 48 -6.04 -12.12 -19.34
CA GLU A 48 -7.07 -13.17 -19.38
C GLU A 48 -7.15 -13.89 -20.74
N ILE A 49 -6.31 -13.51 -21.71
CA ILE A 49 -6.20 -14.17 -23.02
C ILE A 49 -5.62 -15.59 -22.91
N GLU A 50 -5.99 -16.48 -23.83
CA GLU A 50 -5.35 -17.79 -23.99
C GLU A 50 -4.10 -17.68 -24.89
N PHE A 51 -2.92 -17.93 -24.31
CA PHE A 51 -1.60 -17.83 -24.96
C PHE A 51 -1.37 -18.93 -26.01
N SER A 52 -2.15 -18.85 -27.10
CA SER A 52 -2.13 -19.77 -28.23
C SER A 52 -1.30 -19.21 -29.40
N HIS A 53 -0.97 -20.06 -30.38
CA HIS A 53 -0.35 -19.67 -31.65
C HIS A 53 1.00 -18.92 -31.56
N GLY A 54 1.70 -19.00 -30.41
CA GLY A 54 3.00 -18.36 -30.19
C GLY A 54 2.96 -16.95 -29.60
N ARG A 55 1.76 -16.46 -29.25
CA ARG A 55 1.60 -15.19 -28.53
C ARG A 55 2.10 -15.26 -27.10
N SER A 56 2.70 -14.16 -26.65
CA SER A 56 3.14 -13.97 -25.27
C SER A 56 2.61 -12.63 -24.73
N LEU A 57 2.30 -12.60 -23.44
CA LEU A 57 1.93 -11.40 -22.72
C LEU A 57 3.17 -10.69 -22.18
N VAL A 58 3.32 -9.42 -22.54
CA VAL A 58 4.35 -8.53 -22.02
C VAL A 58 3.79 -7.80 -20.80
N VAL A 59 4.52 -7.84 -19.69
CA VAL A 59 4.19 -7.12 -18.44
C VAL A 59 5.35 -6.19 -18.10
N LEU A 60 5.18 -4.91 -18.41
CA LEU A 60 6.10 -3.85 -17.99
C LEU A 60 5.70 -3.41 -16.56
N VAL A 61 6.67 -3.44 -15.65
CA VAL A 61 6.49 -3.13 -14.23
C VAL A 61 7.26 -1.87 -13.90
N TYR A 62 6.56 -0.76 -13.64
CA TYR A 62 7.15 0.55 -13.34
C TYR A 62 7.13 0.87 -11.84
N ASN A 63 8.22 1.47 -11.36
CA ASN A 63 8.47 1.86 -9.98
C ASN A 63 8.67 3.39 -9.87
N SER A 64 7.74 4.05 -9.20
CA SER A 64 7.76 5.50 -8.94
C SER A 64 8.58 5.91 -7.72
N LEU A 65 9.15 4.96 -6.95
CA LEU A 65 10.02 5.26 -5.82
C LEU A 65 11.45 5.56 -6.25
N GLY A 66 12.13 6.41 -5.47
CA GLY A 66 13.56 6.70 -5.62
C GLY A 66 14.50 5.59 -5.13
N TRP A 67 13.97 4.41 -4.81
CA TRP A 67 14.71 3.23 -4.36
C TRP A 67 14.43 2.05 -5.31
N LYS A 68 15.42 1.19 -5.53
CA LYS A 68 15.20 -0.13 -6.14
C LYS A 68 14.17 -0.91 -5.32
N ARG A 69 13.18 -1.51 -5.99
CA ARG A 69 12.10 -2.25 -5.36
C ARG A 69 12.09 -3.70 -5.79
N ASP A 70 12.27 -4.59 -4.82
CA ASP A 70 12.02 -6.02 -4.94
C ASP A 70 10.65 -6.33 -4.33
N ASP A 71 9.72 -6.87 -5.11
CA ASP A 71 8.34 -7.12 -4.68
C ASP A 71 7.73 -8.37 -5.35
N VAL A 72 6.49 -8.71 -5.00
CA VAL A 72 5.76 -9.83 -5.63
C VAL A 72 4.47 -9.31 -6.26
N ILE A 73 4.29 -9.55 -7.57
CA ILE A 73 3.08 -9.17 -8.30
C ILE A 73 2.19 -10.38 -8.57
N ARG A 74 0.90 -10.11 -8.83
CA ARG A 74 -0.19 -11.10 -8.83
C ARG A 74 -1.24 -10.70 -9.87
N ILE A 75 -1.34 -11.46 -10.97
CA ILE A 75 -2.22 -11.16 -12.11
C ILE A 75 -3.17 -12.34 -12.39
N PRO A 76 -4.41 -12.11 -12.84
CA PRO A 76 -5.35 -13.19 -13.17
C PRO A 76 -4.99 -13.80 -14.54
N VAL A 77 -5.01 -15.13 -14.65
CA VAL A 77 -4.75 -15.87 -15.90
C VAL A 77 -5.72 -17.05 -16.09
N VAL A 78 -5.96 -17.42 -17.35
CA VAL A 78 -6.83 -18.56 -17.71
C VAL A 78 -6.06 -19.90 -17.77
N SER A 79 -4.80 -19.87 -18.23
CA SER A 79 -3.96 -21.06 -18.36
C SER A 79 -3.38 -21.54 -17.03
N ASN A 80 -3.24 -22.86 -16.89
CA ASN A 80 -2.53 -23.53 -15.78
C ASN A 80 -1.08 -23.92 -16.12
N SER A 81 -0.61 -23.60 -17.33
CA SER A 81 0.65 -24.09 -17.89
C SER A 81 1.45 -22.90 -18.46
N VAL A 82 1.86 -22.00 -17.57
CA VAL A 82 2.54 -20.74 -17.90
C VAL A 82 3.98 -20.72 -17.40
N ILE A 83 4.85 -19.99 -18.10
CA ILE A 83 6.19 -19.60 -17.66
C ILE A 83 6.31 -18.07 -17.59
N VAL A 84 7.28 -17.59 -16.82
CA VAL A 84 7.62 -16.16 -16.72
C VAL A 84 9.12 -16.00 -16.96
N GLU A 85 9.50 -15.09 -17.84
CA GLU A 85 10.89 -14.78 -18.17
C GLU A 85 11.17 -13.28 -18.00
N ASP A 86 12.30 -12.94 -17.37
CA ASP A 86 12.85 -11.58 -17.36
C ASP A 86 13.43 -11.25 -18.74
N SER A 87 12.83 -10.28 -19.43
CA SER A 87 13.23 -9.92 -20.80
C SER A 87 14.65 -9.34 -20.90
N SER A 88 15.22 -8.87 -19.79
CA SER A 88 16.56 -8.26 -19.75
C SER A 88 17.69 -9.26 -19.57
N SER A 89 17.40 -10.44 -19.03
CA SER A 89 18.39 -11.51 -18.79
C SER A 89 18.03 -12.85 -19.46
N SER A 90 16.87 -12.93 -20.13
CA SER A 90 16.25 -14.16 -20.65
C SER A 90 16.15 -15.28 -19.59
N LYS A 91 16.03 -14.91 -18.32
CA LYS A 91 16.03 -15.84 -17.19
C LYS A 91 14.60 -16.20 -16.79
N LYS A 92 14.31 -17.50 -16.73
CA LYS A 92 13.07 -18.04 -16.14
C LYS A 92 12.97 -17.71 -14.65
N ILE A 93 11.79 -17.24 -14.24
CA ILE A 93 11.48 -16.77 -12.88
C ILE A 93 10.65 -17.82 -12.14
N GLU A 94 11.00 -18.09 -10.87
CA GLU A 94 10.19 -18.94 -9.96
C GLU A 94 8.79 -18.31 -9.83
N CYS A 95 7.74 -19.04 -10.20
CA CYS A 95 6.37 -18.55 -10.26
C CYS A 95 5.36 -19.58 -9.73
N GLN A 96 4.25 -19.07 -9.18
CA GLN A 96 3.23 -19.82 -8.45
C GLN A 96 1.84 -19.50 -8.99
N LEU A 97 0.95 -20.51 -9.09
CA LEU A 97 -0.44 -20.36 -9.54
C LEU A 97 -1.41 -20.64 -8.39
N LEU A 98 -2.11 -19.63 -7.88
CA LEU A 98 -3.17 -19.81 -6.87
C LEU A 98 -4.56 -19.83 -7.51
N PRO A 99 -5.45 -20.81 -7.23
CA PRO A 99 -6.82 -20.77 -7.71
C PRO A 99 -7.57 -19.48 -7.31
N ILE A 100 -8.44 -18.97 -8.19
CA ILE A 100 -9.35 -17.88 -7.80
C ILE A 100 -10.55 -18.49 -7.06
N THR A 101 -10.88 -17.96 -5.88
CA THR A 101 -11.98 -18.47 -5.05
C THR A 101 -13.34 -17.91 -5.48
N ASP A 102 -14.41 -18.67 -5.24
CA ASP A 102 -15.79 -18.29 -5.61
C ASP A 102 -16.20 -16.92 -5.03
N ALA A 103 -15.79 -16.61 -3.79
CA ALA A 103 -16.01 -15.30 -3.18
C ALA A 103 -15.42 -14.14 -4.01
N ALA A 104 -14.25 -14.33 -4.62
CA ALA A 104 -13.64 -13.34 -5.51
C ALA A 104 -14.31 -13.33 -6.90
N MET A 105 -14.75 -14.48 -7.42
CA MET A 105 -15.47 -14.55 -8.70
C MET A 105 -16.89 -13.95 -8.61
N ASN A 106 -17.56 -14.07 -7.47
CA ASN A 106 -18.83 -13.40 -7.19
C ASN A 106 -18.64 -11.88 -7.13
N LEU A 107 -17.59 -11.42 -6.42
CA LEU A 107 -17.23 -10.00 -6.34
C LEU A 107 -16.89 -9.43 -7.73
N ARG A 108 -16.07 -10.15 -8.54
CA ARG A 108 -15.78 -9.83 -9.95
C ARG A 108 -17.08 -9.67 -10.74
N SER A 109 -17.95 -10.68 -10.72
CA SER A 109 -19.16 -10.74 -11.54
C SER A 109 -20.13 -9.60 -11.24
N HIS A 110 -20.30 -9.24 -9.96
CA HIS A 110 -21.11 -8.11 -9.54
C HIS A 110 -20.46 -6.76 -9.91
N TYR A 111 -19.21 -6.52 -9.48
CA TYR A 111 -18.61 -5.19 -9.59
C TYR A 111 -18.14 -4.83 -11.00
N VAL A 112 -17.71 -5.78 -11.85
CA VAL A 112 -17.46 -5.52 -13.28
C VAL A 112 -18.76 -5.10 -13.98
N LYS A 113 -19.88 -5.75 -13.63
CA LYS A 113 -21.21 -5.43 -14.16
C LYS A 113 -21.71 -4.06 -13.69
N ALA A 114 -21.46 -3.69 -12.43
CA ALA A 114 -21.80 -2.38 -11.89
C ALA A 114 -20.94 -1.24 -12.48
N TYR A 115 -19.63 -1.44 -12.64
CA TYR A 115 -18.71 -0.38 -13.10
C TYR A 115 -18.69 -0.18 -14.62
N TYR A 116 -18.85 -1.25 -15.41
CA TYR A 116 -18.72 -1.20 -16.87
C TYR A 116 -19.99 -1.65 -17.64
N GLY A 117 -21.07 -2.03 -16.95
CA GLY A 117 -22.33 -2.48 -17.58
C GLY A 117 -22.26 -3.83 -18.30
N ILE A 118 -21.06 -4.39 -18.50
CA ILE A 118 -20.80 -5.67 -19.16
C ILE A 118 -20.69 -6.81 -18.16
N SER A 119 -21.10 -8.02 -18.56
CA SER A 119 -20.71 -9.23 -17.85
C SER A 119 -19.35 -9.69 -18.37
N PRO A 120 -18.37 -10.06 -17.51
CA PRO A 120 -17.11 -10.62 -17.97
C PRO A 120 -17.36 -11.93 -18.73
N ARG A 121 -16.77 -12.06 -19.93
CA ARG A 121 -16.90 -13.27 -20.77
C ARG A 121 -15.94 -14.35 -20.29
N ASP A 122 -14.69 -13.97 -20.16
CA ASP A 122 -13.60 -14.86 -19.77
C ASP A 122 -13.57 -15.04 -18.25
N THR A 123 -13.08 -16.19 -17.81
CA THR A 123 -13.05 -16.58 -16.40
C THR A 123 -11.64 -17.03 -16.03
N PRO A 124 -10.78 -16.12 -15.53
CA PRO A 124 -9.45 -16.50 -15.06
C PRO A 124 -9.58 -17.50 -13.90
N LYS A 125 -8.86 -18.60 -14.04
CA LYS A 125 -8.91 -19.74 -13.11
C LYS A 125 -7.84 -19.64 -12.02
N PHE A 126 -6.77 -18.90 -12.31
CA PHE A 126 -5.62 -18.77 -11.41
C PHE A 126 -5.15 -17.31 -11.30
N TRP A 127 -4.48 -17.03 -10.21
CA TRP A 127 -3.59 -15.91 -10.00
C TRP A 127 -2.16 -16.39 -10.25
N LEU A 128 -1.53 -15.88 -11.31
CA LEU A 128 -0.09 -16.03 -11.53
C LEU A 128 0.66 -15.05 -10.65
N ILE A 129 1.59 -15.57 -9.85
CA ILE A 129 2.33 -14.87 -8.81
C ILE A 129 3.82 -15.07 -9.06
N PHE A 130 4.59 -13.98 -9.13
CA PHE A 130 6.04 -14.03 -9.34
C PHE A 130 6.76 -12.80 -8.71
N PRO A 131 8.02 -12.97 -8.27
CA PRO A 131 8.84 -11.86 -7.80
C PRO A 131 9.32 -10.99 -8.97
N VAL A 132 9.44 -9.69 -8.72
CA VAL A 132 9.95 -8.68 -9.65
C VAL A 132 11.00 -7.81 -8.95
N SER A 133 11.94 -7.27 -9.72
CA SER A 133 13.10 -6.53 -9.23
C SER A 133 13.31 -5.29 -10.11
N VAL A 134 12.78 -4.15 -9.67
CA VAL A 134 12.59 -2.95 -10.50
C VAL A 134 13.52 -1.82 -10.05
N PRO A 135 14.22 -1.11 -10.96
CA PRO A 135 15.11 0.00 -10.61
C PRO A 135 14.36 1.22 -10.03
N PRO A 136 15.06 2.14 -9.33
CA PRO A 136 14.51 3.42 -8.88
C PRO A 136 14.07 4.30 -10.06
N LEU A 137 12.87 4.89 -9.97
CA LEU A 137 12.30 5.80 -10.98
C LEU A 137 12.40 5.23 -12.40
N GLY A 138 11.93 4.00 -12.58
CA GLY A 138 12.25 3.16 -13.73
C GLY A 138 11.33 1.95 -13.88
N PHE A 139 11.58 1.11 -14.87
CA PHE A 139 10.82 -0.12 -15.11
C PHE A 139 11.70 -1.32 -15.48
N SER A 140 11.10 -2.49 -15.33
CA SER A 140 11.59 -3.79 -15.81
C SER A 140 10.45 -4.56 -16.48
N THR A 141 10.74 -5.23 -17.59
CA THR A 141 9.74 -5.94 -18.39
C THR A 141 9.89 -7.45 -18.30
N TYR A 142 8.77 -8.14 -18.08
CA TYR A 142 8.66 -9.59 -18.01
C TYR A 142 7.78 -10.11 -19.14
N VAL A 143 8.08 -11.31 -19.65
CA VAL A 143 7.30 -11.97 -20.71
C VAL A 143 6.68 -13.25 -20.13
N ILE A 144 5.43 -13.49 -20.46
CA ILE A 144 4.61 -14.59 -19.94
C ILE A 144 4.05 -15.37 -21.12
N SER A 145 4.28 -16.69 -21.14
CA SER A 145 3.96 -17.54 -22.28
C SER A 145 3.59 -18.97 -21.84
N THR A 146 3.07 -19.78 -22.78
CA THR A 146 2.71 -21.18 -22.52
C THR A 146 3.96 -22.04 -22.34
N ALA A 147 4.00 -22.83 -21.27
CA ALA A 147 5.08 -23.78 -21.02
C ALA A 147 5.11 -24.91 -22.07
N SER A 148 6.23 -25.06 -22.77
CA SER A 148 6.45 -26.11 -23.77
C SER A 148 6.84 -27.47 -23.18
N GLU A 149 7.42 -27.48 -21.98
CA GLU A 149 8.00 -28.68 -21.35
C GLU A 149 7.41 -28.97 -19.97
N ARG A 150 7.05 -30.24 -19.72
CA ARG A 150 6.56 -30.70 -18.41
C ARG A 150 7.65 -30.51 -17.35
N GLY A 151 7.33 -29.77 -16.29
CA GLY A 151 8.26 -29.43 -15.20
C GLY A 151 8.88 -28.03 -15.31
N SER A 152 8.64 -27.30 -16.41
CA SER A 152 9.08 -25.89 -16.55
C SER A 152 8.02 -24.86 -16.14
N ALA A 153 6.75 -25.28 -15.98
CA ALA A 153 5.60 -24.42 -15.70
C ALA A 153 5.52 -23.97 -14.22
N ALA A 154 4.79 -22.87 -13.99
CA ALA A 154 4.48 -22.33 -12.66
C ALA A 154 3.87 -23.38 -11.71
N VAL A 155 4.31 -23.36 -10.44
CA VAL A 155 3.91 -24.37 -9.45
C VAL A 155 2.51 -24.06 -8.92
N ILE A 156 1.59 -25.03 -9.03
CA ILE A 156 0.30 -25.00 -8.32
C ILE A 156 0.52 -25.52 -6.89
N PRO A 157 0.25 -24.72 -5.84
CA PRO A 157 0.33 -25.13 -4.44
C PRO A 157 -0.50 -26.37 -4.09
N ALA A 158 -0.05 -27.09 -3.06
CA ALA A 158 -0.93 -28.02 -2.36
C ALA A 158 -2.04 -27.21 -1.67
N SER A 159 -3.30 -27.60 -1.90
CA SER A 159 -4.47 -27.06 -1.21
C SER A 159 -4.86 -27.97 -0.05
N TYR A 160 -5.20 -27.35 1.08
CA TYR A 160 -5.71 -28.03 2.27
C TYR A 160 -7.00 -27.37 2.73
N SER A 161 -8.13 -28.07 2.55
CA SER A 161 -9.46 -27.64 3.00
C SER A 161 -9.88 -28.46 4.21
N SER A 162 -10.04 -27.82 5.37
CA SER A 162 -10.31 -28.52 6.63
C SER A 162 -11.80 -28.89 6.79
N ILE A 163 -12.30 -29.85 5.99
CA ILE A 163 -13.62 -30.48 6.17
C ILE A 163 -13.45 -31.85 6.84
N GLY A 164 -13.07 -31.84 8.13
CA GLY A 164 -13.12 -33.03 8.98
C GLY A 164 -11.97 -33.22 9.98
N ASN A 165 -12.29 -33.13 11.28
CA ASN A 165 -11.62 -33.77 12.43
C ASN A 165 -10.08 -33.67 12.62
N SER A 166 -9.35 -32.82 11.89
CA SER A 166 -7.93 -32.54 12.13
C SER A 166 -7.71 -31.63 13.35
N LYS A 167 -7.86 -32.20 14.55
CA LYS A 167 -7.51 -31.54 15.82
C LYS A 167 -6.08 -31.00 15.78
N GLY A 168 -5.89 -29.71 16.06
CA GLY A 168 -4.54 -29.14 16.22
C GLY A 168 -4.33 -27.75 15.61
N TYR A 169 -3.08 -27.49 15.25
CA TYR A 169 -2.57 -26.21 14.77
C TYR A 169 -1.83 -26.38 13.44
N VAL A 170 -1.86 -25.35 12.59
CA VAL A 170 -1.08 -25.28 11.34
C VAL A 170 -0.14 -24.06 11.37
N GLU A 171 1.15 -24.28 11.10
CA GLU A 171 2.13 -23.21 10.84
C GLU A 171 2.08 -22.86 9.36
N ILE A 172 1.85 -21.57 9.05
CA ILE A 172 1.93 -21.02 7.69
C ILE A 172 3.09 -20.03 7.57
N GLY A 173 3.55 -19.81 6.35
CA GLY A 173 4.54 -18.81 5.98
C GLY A 173 5.77 -19.44 5.36
N PRO A 174 6.13 -19.14 4.09
CA PRO A 174 7.30 -19.71 3.45
C PRO A 174 8.63 -19.05 3.87
N GLY A 175 8.58 -17.89 4.55
CA GLY A 175 9.77 -17.13 5.00
C GLY A 175 10.20 -17.37 6.46
N ASN A 176 10.98 -16.43 7.03
CA ASN A 176 11.35 -16.40 8.45
C ASN A 176 10.16 -16.07 9.38
N LEU A 177 9.20 -15.32 8.83
CA LEU A 177 7.88 -15.08 9.38
C LEU A 177 7.04 -16.36 9.31
N LYS A 178 6.48 -16.75 10.44
CA LYS A 178 5.48 -17.82 10.61
C LYS A 178 4.27 -17.28 11.39
N LEU A 179 3.06 -17.72 11.02
CA LEU A 179 1.85 -17.60 11.85
C LEU A 179 1.32 -18.99 12.20
N LEU A 180 0.76 -19.15 13.41
CA LEU A 180 0.11 -20.39 13.83
C LEU A 180 -1.41 -20.20 13.96
N TYR A 181 -2.17 -20.97 13.18
CA TYR A 181 -3.63 -21.02 13.26
C TYR A 181 -4.08 -22.23 14.08
N ASN A 182 -5.03 -22.03 14.98
CA ASN A 182 -5.75 -23.11 15.63
C ASN A 182 -6.88 -23.56 14.68
N VAL A 183 -6.84 -24.81 14.22
CA VAL A 183 -7.78 -25.31 13.20
C VAL A 183 -9.18 -25.51 13.79
N ASP A 184 -9.26 -26.04 15.01
CA ASP A 184 -10.52 -26.30 15.71
C ASP A 184 -11.33 -25.02 15.96
N LYS A 185 -10.66 -23.92 16.34
CA LYS A 185 -11.27 -22.60 16.54
C LYS A 185 -11.34 -21.73 15.28
N ARG A 186 -10.53 -22.04 14.26
CA ARG A 186 -10.30 -21.23 13.04
C ARG A 186 -9.76 -19.83 13.34
N GLU A 187 -8.99 -19.70 14.42
CA GLU A 187 -8.42 -18.44 14.93
C GLU A 187 -6.91 -18.39 14.70
N LEU A 188 -6.39 -17.21 14.38
CA LEU A 188 -4.97 -16.91 14.52
C LEU A 188 -4.61 -16.92 16.02
N SER A 189 -3.52 -17.58 16.38
CA SER A 189 -3.21 -17.91 17.78
C SER A 189 -1.76 -17.66 18.23
N TYR A 190 -0.78 -17.67 17.31
CA TYR A 190 0.62 -17.51 17.69
C TYR A 190 1.49 -16.82 16.63
N TYR A 191 2.56 -16.22 17.12
CA TYR A 191 3.52 -15.36 16.45
C TYR A 191 4.92 -15.96 16.43
N SER A 192 5.63 -15.89 15.29
CA SER A 192 7.07 -16.14 15.27
C SER A 192 7.77 -15.55 14.05
N ASN A 193 8.78 -14.71 14.29
CA ASN A 193 9.81 -14.40 13.30
C ASN A 193 11.20 -14.80 13.78
N ARG A 194 11.76 -15.79 13.07
CA ARG A 194 13.03 -16.44 13.38
C ARG A 194 14.25 -15.52 13.18
N ARG A 195 14.14 -14.51 12.31
CA ARG A 195 15.20 -13.53 12.00
C ARG A 195 15.27 -12.39 13.01
N LYS A 196 14.12 -11.93 13.50
CA LYS A 196 14.00 -10.87 14.53
C LYS A 196 14.02 -11.41 15.96
N ASN A 197 13.89 -12.73 16.14
CA ASN A 197 13.80 -13.41 17.43
C ASN A 197 12.64 -12.92 18.31
N VAL A 198 11.47 -12.70 17.69
CA VAL A 198 10.25 -12.24 18.36
C VAL A 198 9.16 -13.31 18.19
N LYS A 199 8.42 -13.63 19.28
CA LYS A 199 7.37 -14.68 19.35
C LYS A 199 6.36 -14.40 20.49
N THR A 200 5.08 -14.73 20.31
CA THR A 200 4.00 -14.57 21.32
C THR A 200 2.64 -15.14 20.87
N SER A 201 1.57 -15.01 21.67
CA SER A 201 0.17 -15.17 21.22
C SER A 201 -0.44 -13.91 20.57
N LEU A 202 -0.72 -13.94 19.25
CA LEU A 202 -1.63 -12.99 18.58
C LEU A 202 -3.05 -13.58 18.57
N SER A 203 -4.08 -12.75 18.77
CA SER A 203 -5.45 -13.05 18.35
C SER A 203 -6.06 -11.90 17.53
N GLN A 204 -6.70 -12.25 16.41
CA GLN A 204 -7.45 -11.32 15.56
C GLN A 204 -8.94 -11.68 15.62
N SER A 205 -9.80 -10.67 15.72
CA SER A 205 -11.26 -10.86 15.75
C SER A 205 -11.98 -9.71 15.05
N PHE A 206 -13.24 -9.94 14.69
CA PHE A 206 -14.13 -8.93 14.13
C PHE A 206 -15.24 -8.58 15.12
N LYS A 207 -15.66 -7.31 15.13
CA LYS A 207 -16.77 -6.79 15.92
C LYS A 207 -17.42 -5.63 15.17
N TYR A 208 -18.67 -5.31 15.50
CA TYR A 208 -19.29 -4.06 15.06
C TYR A 208 -19.85 -3.28 16.26
N TYR A 209 -19.90 -1.96 16.09
CA TYR A 209 -20.58 -1.06 17.01
C TYR A 209 -22.00 -0.81 16.50
N ILE A 210 -22.98 -0.83 17.40
CA ILE A 210 -24.35 -0.42 17.06
C ILE A 210 -24.35 1.11 17.01
N GLY A 211 -24.82 1.71 15.92
CA GLY A 211 -25.01 3.16 15.85
C GLY A 211 -26.15 3.59 16.77
N ALA A 212 -25.94 4.62 17.59
CA ALA A 212 -27.02 5.27 18.32
C ALA A 212 -28.01 5.93 17.35
N VAL A 213 -29.29 5.94 17.70
CA VAL A 213 -30.39 6.53 16.90
C VAL A 213 -30.99 7.79 17.55
N GLY A 214 -30.29 8.34 18.55
CA GLY A 214 -30.84 9.32 19.49
C GLY A 214 -31.75 8.68 20.56
N ASN A 215 -32.08 9.46 21.59
CA ASN A 215 -33.10 9.14 22.59
C ASN A 215 -33.67 10.44 23.21
N GLN A 216 -34.58 10.32 24.20
CA GLN A 216 -35.25 11.48 24.82
C GLN A 216 -34.32 12.46 25.56
N SER A 217 -33.13 12.04 26.02
CA SER A 217 -32.17 12.90 26.72
C SER A 217 -31.05 13.42 25.83
N ASP A 218 -30.74 12.73 24.72
CA ASP A 218 -29.77 13.13 23.71
C ASP A 218 -30.14 12.53 22.35
N LEU A 219 -30.69 13.39 21.49
CA LEU A 219 -31.17 13.08 20.13
C LEU A 219 -30.05 12.74 19.13
N GLN A 220 -28.77 12.88 19.48
CA GLN A 220 -27.66 12.70 18.53
C GLN A 220 -27.58 11.25 18.03
N ALA A 221 -27.94 11.02 16.76
CA ALA A 221 -27.69 9.74 16.09
C ALA A 221 -26.21 9.59 15.70
N SER A 222 -25.81 8.40 15.26
CA SER A 222 -24.54 8.18 14.55
C SER A 222 -24.82 8.19 13.04
N GLY A 223 -24.09 9.00 12.29
CA GLY A 223 -24.30 9.25 10.86
C GLY A 223 -22.97 9.40 10.11
N ALA A 224 -22.94 10.21 9.05
CA ALA A 224 -21.74 10.41 8.24
C ALA A 224 -20.54 10.93 9.05
N TYR A 225 -20.75 11.95 9.89
CA TYR A 225 -19.69 12.64 10.64
C TYR A 225 -19.51 12.09 12.05
N ILE A 226 -20.62 11.79 12.74
CA ILE A 226 -20.64 11.42 14.15
C ILE A 226 -20.59 9.91 14.31
N PHE A 227 -19.54 9.42 14.99
CA PHE A 227 -19.52 8.08 15.57
C PHE A 227 -20.06 8.13 17.01
N ARG A 228 -21.24 7.56 17.25
CA ARG A 228 -21.84 7.43 18.58
C ARG A 228 -22.25 5.96 18.81
N PRO A 229 -21.40 5.13 19.44
CA PRO A 229 -21.70 3.72 19.68
C PRO A 229 -22.70 3.51 20.82
N ASN A 230 -23.72 2.68 20.59
CA ASN A 230 -24.72 2.24 21.55
C ASN A 230 -24.62 0.72 21.80
N GLY A 231 -23.42 0.25 22.14
CA GLY A 231 -23.11 -1.17 22.34
C GLY A 231 -22.14 -1.74 21.29
N THR A 232 -21.60 -2.92 21.60
CA THR A 232 -20.58 -3.62 20.80
C THR A 232 -20.99 -5.08 20.65
N ILE A 233 -21.01 -5.60 19.42
CA ILE A 233 -21.35 -6.99 19.12
C ILE A 233 -20.12 -7.70 18.53
N PRO A 234 -19.57 -8.74 19.18
CA PRO A 234 -18.50 -9.55 18.60
C PRO A 234 -19.06 -10.43 17.47
N ILE A 235 -18.36 -10.46 16.34
CA ILE A 235 -18.73 -11.31 15.20
C ILE A 235 -18.03 -12.66 15.38
N LYS A 236 -18.84 -13.72 15.49
CA LYS A 236 -18.36 -15.10 15.57
C LYS A 236 -18.17 -15.68 14.16
N LEU A 237 -17.18 -16.55 14.00
CA LEU A 237 -17.01 -17.38 12.80
C LEU A 237 -18.21 -18.32 12.61
N GLU A 238 -18.73 -18.41 11.38
CA GLU A 238 -19.81 -19.34 11.05
C GLU A 238 -19.36 -20.80 11.12
N ALA A 239 -20.10 -21.62 11.88
CA ALA A 239 -19.72 -23.00 12.18
C ALA A 239 -19.54 -23.90 10.94
N GLN A 240 -20.21 -23.59 9.83
CA GLN A 240 -20.26 -24.47 8.64
C GLN A 240 -19.18 -24.20 7.57
N VAL A 241 -18.50 -23.06 7.56
CA VAL A 241 -17.51 -22.75 6.50
C VAL A 241 -16.11 -23.21 6.88
N SER A 242 -15.48 -24.02 6.03
CA SER A 242 -14.12 -24.53 6.24
C SER A 242 -13.05 -23.46 6.06
N LEU A 243 -11.96 -23.59 6.81
CA LEU A 243 -10.74 -22.82 6.59
C LEU A 243 -9.95 -23.49 5.45
N THR A 244 -9.56 -22.69 4.45
CA THR A 244 -8.85 -23.16 3.26
C THR A 244 -7.44 -22.56 3.24
N ILE A 245 -6.44 -23.42 3.14
CA ILE A 245 -5.01 -23.06 3.14
C ILE A 245 -4.42 -23.44 1.78
N PHE A 246 -3.62 -22.54 1.22
CA PHE A 246 -2.71 -22.84 0.11
C PHE A 246 -1.28 -22.57 0.58
N GLN A 247 -0.37 -23.55 0.40
CA GLN A 247 1.04 -23.41 0.81
C GLN A 247 1.98 -23.55 -0.39
N GLY A 248 2.84 -22.55 -0.62
CA GLY A 248 3.56 -22.41 -1.88
C GLY A 248 4.95 -21.77 -1.79
N PRO A 249 5.77 -21.89 -2.85
CA PRO A 249 7.17 -21.46 -2.83
C PRO A 249 7.36 -19.94 -2.77
N LEU A 250 6.32 -19.12 -2.96
CA LEU A 250 6.40 -17.65 -2.89
C LEU A 250 5.45 -17.05 -1.85
N VAL A 251 4.25 -17.63 -1.68
CA VAL A 251 3.23 -17.15 -0.75
C VAL A 251 2.37 -18.29 -0.20
N ASP A 252 2.07 -18.22 1.10
CA ASP A 252 0.99 -18.97 1.74
C ASP A 252 -0.23 -18.04 1.90
N GLU A 253 -1.43 -18.51 1.53
CA GLU A 253 -2.71 -17.81 1.75
C GLU A 253 -3.64 -18.65 2.63
N VAL A 254 -4.21 -18.04 3.68
CA VAL A 254 -5.27 -18.63 4.53
C VAL A 254 -6.56 -17.86 4.30
N HIS A 255 -7.58 -18.56 3.82
CA HIS A 255 -8.90 -18.01 3.47
C HIS A 255 -9.93 -18.38 4.53
N GLN A 256 -10.67 -17.37 5.01
CA GLN A 256 -11.67 -17.49 6.08
C GLN A 256 -12.94 -16.71 5.69
N GLN A 257 -14.05 -17.40 5.49
CA GLN A 257 -15.37 -16.76 5.60
C GLN A 257 -15.66 -16.60 7.10
N VAL A 258 -15.86 -15.36 7.55
CA VAL A 258 -16.19 -15.08 8.96
C VAL A 258 -17.71 -15.13 9.14
N ASN A 259 -18.43 -14.47 8.24
CA ASN A 259 -19.89 -14.50 8.10
C ASN A 259 -20.25 -14.22 6.62
N PRO A 260 -21.53 -14.13 6.21
CA PRO A 260 -21.89 -13.99 4.78
C PRO A 260 -21.41 -12.69 4.10
N TRP A 261 -20.96 -11.69 4.87
CA TRP A 261 -20.53 -10.37 4.39
C TRP A 261 -19.11 -9.98 4.85
N ILE A 262 -18.39 -10.86 5.56
CA ILE A 262 -16.97 -10.70 5.91
C ILE A 262 -16.19 -11.92 5.42
N TYR A 263 -15.28 -11.68 4.48
CA TYR A 263 -14.30 -12.64 3.98
C TYR A 263 -12.89 -12.10 4.21
N GLN A 264 -12.05 -12.88 4.88
CA GLN A 264 -10.65 -12.54 5.19
C GLN A 264 -9.71 -13.48 4.41
N VAL A 265 -8.61 -12.93 3.90
CA VAL A 265 -7.48 -13.71 3.41
C VAL A 265 -6.17 -13.17 3.97
N THR A 266 -5.55 -13.91 4.88
CA THR A 266 -4.21 -13.60 5.39
C THR A 266 -3.16 -14.14 4.41
N ARG A 267 -2.14 -13.33 4.09
CA ARG A 267 -1.10 -13.67 3.09
C ARG A 267 0.29 -13.49 3.65
N LEU A 268 1.11 -14.54 3.57
CA LEU A 268 2.52 -14.51 3.98
C LEU A 268 3.42 -14.74 2.76
N TYR A 269 4.04 -13.68 2.27
CA TYR A 269 5.04 -13.77 1.19
C TYR A 269 6.43 -14.11 1.76
N LYS A 270 7.17 -14.96 1.05
CA LYS A 270 8.53 -15.46 1.41
C LYS A 270 9.53 -14.37 1.78
N ALA A 271 9.36 -13.17 1.23
CA ALA A 271 10.23 -12.00 1.42
C ALA A 271 9.62 -10.82 2.21
N LYS A 272 8.41 -10.93 2.78
CA LYS A 272 7.78 -9.85 3.59
C LYS A 272 7.56 -10.36 5.03
N GLU A 273 8.32 -9.85 6.00
CA GLU A 273 8.42 -10.36 7.38
C GLU A 273 7.71 -9.44 8.40
N HIS A 274 6.81 -9.91 9.29
CA HIS A 274 5.96 -9.03 10.17
C HIS A 274 5.14 -9.75 11.31
N VAL A 275 5.19 -9.41 12.65
CA VAL A 275 4.44 -10.00 13.90
C VAL A 275 4.94 -11.25 15.01
N GLU A 276 4.53 -10.41 16.17
CA GLU A 276 4.19 -10.23 17.72
C GLU A 276 4.91 -10.65 19.10
N PHE A 277 4.93 -10.07 20.36
CA PHE A 277 4.55 -8.90 21.27
C PHE A 277 4.91 -9.27 22.78
N GLU A 278 5.01 -8.34 23.78
CA GLU A 278 4.25 -8.36 25.09
C GLU A 278 4.19 -6.96 25.81
N PHE A 279 2.98 -6.50 26.17
CA PHE A 279 2.55 -5.07 26.15
C PHE A 279 2.83 -4.13 27.36
N MET A 280 2.79 -2.82 27.08
CA MET A 280 2.43 -1.74 28.03
C MET A 280 1.63 -0.61 27.32
N GLN A 281 1.49 0.57 27.93
CA GLN A 281 0.45 1.57 27.65
C GLN A 281 0.82 2.64 26.59
N ASP A 282 -0.23 3.24 25.99
CA ASP A 282 -0.25 4.30 24.95
C ASP A 282 -0.11 3.83 23.49
N ILE A 283 -0.68 4.62 22.57
CA ILE A 283 -0.60 4.41 21.10
C ILE A 283 -0.12 5.66 20.39
N PHE A 284 0.22 5.52 19.12
CA PHE A 284 0.65 6.60 18.22
C PHE A 284 -0.15 6.50 16.92
N THR A 285 -0.65 7.62 16.41
CA THR A 285 -1.29 7.68 15.08
C THR A 285 -0.70 8.79 14.24
N ASP A 286 -0.58 8.55 12.93
CA ASP A 286 -0.01 9.53 12.03
C ASP A 286 -0.84 10.82 11.92
N SER A 287 -0.15 11.91 11.63
CA SER A 287 -0.71 13.18 11.18
C SER A 287 -0.55 13.27 9.66
N ASN A 288 -1.63 13.02 8.92
CA ASN A 288 -1.67 13.05 7.45
C ASN A 288 -0.54 12.26 6.75
N GLY A 289 -0.20 11.08 7.30
CA GLY A 289 0.85 10.21 6.79
C GLY A 289 2.29 10.62 7.15
N ARG A 290 2.47 11.59 8.04
CA ARG A 290 3.78 12.07 8.51
C ARG A 290 3.97 11.82 10.01
N ASP A 291 3.97 12.87 10.82
CA ASP A 291 4.38 12.88 12.22
C ASP A 291 3.51 11.95 13.09
N PHE A 292 4.11 11.07 13.91
CA PHE A 292 3.41 10.09 14.75
C PHE A 292 3.06 10.69 16.12
N ILE A 293 1.83 11.18 16.25
CA ILE A 293 1.38 11.84 17.48
C ILE A 293 0.95 10.78 18.50
N LYS A 294 1.62 10.80 19.66
CA LYS A 294 1.25 9.99 20.83
C LYS A 294 -0.17 10.32 21.31
N ARG A 295 -1.01 9.30 21.50
CA ARG A 295 -2.38 9.38 22.00
C ARG A 295 -2.50 8.58 23.30
N ILE A 296 -3.04 9.25 24.32
CA ILE A 296 -3.34 8.66 25.63
C ILE A 296 -4.87 8.51 25.73
N ARG A 297 -5.34 7.34 26.14
CA ARG A 297 -6.78 7.05 26.29
C ARG A 297 -7.38 7.93 27.40
N ASP A 298 -8.56 8.50 27.12
CA ASP A 298 -9.35 9.35 28.04
C ASP A 298 -8.60 10.59 28.57
N TYR A 299 -7.61 11.09 27.82
CA TYR A 299 -6.78 12.25 28.17
C TYR A 299 -6.77 13.32 27.08
N ARG A 300 -6.53 14.58 27.48
CA ARG A 300 -6.26 15.74 26.63
C ARG A 300 -5.20 16.62 27.31
N SER A 301 -4.31 17.22 26.52
CA SER A 301 -3.23 18.09 27.02
C SER A 301 -3.76 19.46 27.46
N ASP A 302 -4.65 20.05 26.66
CA ASP A 302 -4.94 21.48 26.74
C ASP A 302 -6.16 21.80 27.64
N TRP A 303 -6.89 20.76 28.08
CA TRP A 303 -7.99 20.87 29.05
C TRP A 303 -8.21 19.56 29.82
N LYS A 304 -8.80 19.67 31.02
CA LYS A 304 -9.26 18.50 31.78
C LYS A 304 -10.48 17.88 31.07
N LEU A 305 -10.33 16.69 30.51
CA LEU A 305 -11.41 15.97 29.84
C LEU A 305 -12.45 15.42 30.85
N GLU A 306 -13.73 15.55 30.52
CA GLU A 306 -14.82 14.79 31.13
C GLU A 306 -15.32 13.73 30.12
N VAL A 307 -15.36 12.47 30.55
CA VAL A 307 -15.47 11.32 29.62
C VAL A 307 -16.93 10.92 29.41
N HIS A 308 -17.59 11.57 28.45
CA HIS A 308 -18.97 11.23 28.06
C HIS A 308 -19.06 10.15 26.97
N GLN A 309 -17.96 9.84 26.28
CA GLN A 309 -17.91 8.88 25.16
C GLN A 309 -16.57 8.10 25.18
N PRO A 310 -16.40 7.10 26.06
CA PRO A 310 -15.12 6.39 26.26
C PRO A 310 -14.63 5.56 25.06
N VAL A 311 -15.49 5.33 24.06
CA VAL A 311 -15.09 4.71 22.79
C VAL A 311 -14.81 5.78 21.73
N ALA A 312 -15.83 6.54 21.32
CA ALA A 312 -15.69 7.50 20.23
C ALA A 312 -14.70 8.64 20.53
N GLY A 313 -14.59 9.06 21.79
CA GLY A 313 -13.62 10.07 22.24
C GLY A 313 -12.15 9.61 22.18
N ASN A 314 -11.90 8.34 21.89
CA ASN A 314 -10.57 7.74 21.75
C ASN A 314 -10.28 7.22 20.34
N TYR A 315 -11.14 7.51 19.37
CA TYR A 315 -10.87 7.24 17.95
C TYR A 315 -10.10 8.39 17.30
N TYR A 316 -9.10 8.05 16.50
CA TYR A 316 -8.21 8.98 15.82
C TYR A 316 -8.12 8.64 14.32
N PRO A 317 -7.84 9.62 13.43
CA PRO A 317 -7.56 9.34 12.04
C PRO A 317 -6.24 8.57 11.89
N VAL A 318 -6.21 7.68 10.90
CA VAL A 318 -5.06 6.87 10.49
C VAL A 318 -4.99 6.90 8.97
N ASN A 319 -3.90 7.41 8.39
CA ASN A 319 -3.70 7.58 6.94
C ASN A 319 -2.46 6.81 6.44
N LEU A 320 -1.45 6.66 7.30
CA LEU A 320 -0.29 5.79 7.15
C LEU A 320 -0.42 4.58 8.08
N GLY A 321 -0.69 4.83 9.38
CA GLY A 321 -0.67 3.76 10.36
C GLY A 321 -0.95 4.17 11.81
N ILE A 322 -1.16 3.14 12.63
CA ILE A 322 -1.34 3.20 14.08
C ILE A 322 -0.36 2.21 14.70
N TYR A 323 0.36 2.63 15.74
CA TYR A 323 1.32 1.77 16.42
C TYR A 323 1.20 1.87 17.95
N LEU A 324 1.62 0.82 18.67
CA LEU A 324 1.76 0.80 20.13
C LEU A 324 3.13 0.20 20.47
N GLU A 325 3.70 0.56 21.62
CA GLU A 325 5.01 0.09 22.03
C GLU A 325 5.00 -0.42 23.47
N ASP A 326 5.93 -1.33 23.75
CA ASP A 326 6.17 -1.85 25.08
C ASP A 326 7.68 -1.80 25.40
N LYS A 327 8.12 -2.46 26.48
CA LYS A 327 9.54 -2.44 26.91
C LYS A 327 10.48 -3.25 26.00
N ARG A 328 9.98 -3.90 24.95
CA ARG A 328 10.66 -4.89 24.11
C ARG A 328 10.25 -4.86 22.63
N THR A 329 9.00 -4.52 22.31
CA THR A 329 8.38 -4.68 20.98
C THR A 329 7.42 -3.53 20.61
N GLU A 330 7.11 -3.40 19.31
CA GLU A 330 6.20 -2.36 18.77
C GLU A 330 5.11 -2.96 17.84
N LEU A 331 3.81 -2.94 18.18
CA LEU A 331 2.77 -3.21 17.15
C LEU A 331 2.73 -2.05 16.20
N SER A 332 2.83 -2.33 14.90
CA SER A 332 2.54 -1.38 13.83
C SER A 332 1.49 -1.94 12.89
N LEU A 333 0.38 -1.21 12.71
CA LEU A 333 -0.55 -1.41 11.60
C LEU A 333 -0.32 -0.29 10.58
N LEU A 334 -0.19 -0.64 9.30
CA LEU A 334 -0.29 0.28 8.17
C LEU A 334 -1.58 0.01 7.38
N VAL A 335 -2.13 1.06 6.78
CA VAL A 335 -3.44 1.04 6.11
C VAL A 335 -3.30 1.35 4.62
N ASP A 336 -4.20 0.82 3.77
CA ASP A 336 -4.26 1.17 2.34
C ASP A 336 -5.15 2.39 2.02
N ARG A 337 -5.79 2.97 3.04
CA ARG A 337 -6.70 4.13 2.96
C ARG A 337 -6.86 4.78 4.33
N CYS A 338 -7.44 5.98 4.36
CA CYS A 338 -7.82 6.64 5.61
C CYS A 338 -8.85 5.82 6.38
N LEU A 339 -8.55 5.47 7.64
CA LEU A 339 -9.44 4.72 8.55
C LEU A 339 -9.49 5.42 9.92
N GLY A 340 -10.51 5.08 10.72
CA GLY A 340 -10.53 5.42 12.15
C GLY A 340 -9.84 4.31 12.97
N GLY A 341 -8.87 4.66 13.80
CA GLY A 341 -8.13 3.73 14.65
C GLY A 341 -8.19 4.09 16.15
N SER A 342 -8.07 3.09 17.02
CA SER A 342 -8.10 3.27 18.47
C SER A 342 -7.43 2.13 19.26
N SER A 343 -7.29 2.32 20.57
CA SER A 343 -6.92 1.31 21.57
C SER A 343 -7.84 1.43 22.78
N ILE A 344 -8.98 0.73 22.71
CA ILE A 344 -10.04 0.77 23.75
C ILE A 344 -9.65 -0.04 24.99
N LYS A 345 -8.67 -0.95 24.86
CA LYS A 345 -8.06 -1.72 25.96
C LYS A 345 -6.56 -1.85 25.74
N ASP A 346 -5.81 -1.98 26.83
CA ASP A 346 -4.36 -2.10 26.77
C ASP A 346 -3.94 -3.42 26.12
N GLY A 347 -2.87 -3.39 25.32
CA GLY A 347 -2.46 -4.50 24.45
C GLY A 347 -3.37 -4.74 23.22
N GLN A 348 -4.40 -3.92 23.01
CA GLN A 348 -5.33 -4.04 21.88
C GLN A 348 -5.25 -2.79 20.98
N VAL A 349 -5.28 -3.00 19.66
CA VAL A 349 -5.60 -1.95 18.67
C VAL A 349 -6.83 -2.40 17.87
N GLU A 350 -7.58 -1.43 17.35
CA GLU A 350 -8.70 -1.67 16.44
C GLU A 350 -8.76 -0.60 15.34
N LEU A 351 -9.26 -1.03 14.18
CA LEU A 351 -9.53 -0.19 13.01
C LEU A 351 -11.00 -0.35 12.63
N MET A 352 -11.71 0.76 12.42
CA MET A 352 -13.06 0.76 11.88
C MET A 352 -12.99 0.65 10.36
N LEU A 353 -13.19 -0.55 9.84
CA LEU A 353 -12.97 -0.88 8.42
C LEU A 353 -14.08 -0.35 7.50
N HIS A 354 -15.35 -0.47 7.91
CA HIS A 354 -16.53 -0.04 7.15
C HIS A 354 -17.61 0.51 8.09
N ARG A 355 -18.55 1.30 7.56
CA ARG A 355 -19.69 1.89 8.29
C ARG A 355 -20.94 1.82 7.43
N ARG A 356 -22.08 1.45 8.03
CA ARG A 356 -23.40 1.57 7.43
C ARG A 356 -24.41 1.95 8.51
N LEU A 357 -25.20 2.99 8.26
CA LEU A 357 -26.06 3.67 9.24
C LEU A 357 -27.41 3.99 8.60
N LEU A 358 -28.47 3.97 9.40
CA LEU A 358 -29.86 4.12 8.93
C LEU A 358 -30.47 5.50 9.26
N HIS A 359 -29.65 6.41 9.80
CA HIS A 359 -30.04 7.77 10.18
C HIS A 359 -28.94 8.76 9.76
N ASP A 360 -29.34 9.99 9.43
CA ASP A 360 -28.44 11.15 9.44
C ASP A 360 -28.10 11.54 10.90
N ASP A 361 -27.01 12.27 11.10
CA ASP A 361 -26.57 12.76 12.42
C ASP A 361 -26.83 14.25 12.67
N GLY A 362 -27.62 14.93 11.85
CA GLY A 362 -28.01 16.32 12.03
C GLY A 362 -26.82 17.27 11.89
N LYS A 363 -26.02 17.09 10.83
CA LYS A 363 -24.85 17.92 10.51
C LYS A 363 -24.89 18.55 9.11
N GLY A 364 -26.02 18.42 8.40
CA GLY A 364 -26.30 19.14 7.15
C GLY A 364 -25.89 18.40 5.86
N VAL A 365 -25.74 17.07 5.93
CA VAL A 365 -25.74 16.21 4.72
C VAL A 365 -27.15 15.68 4.42
N ASP A 366 -28.02 15.64 5.44
CA ASP A 366 -29.43 15.23 5.39
C ASP A 366 -29.69 13.81 4.81
N GLU A 367 -28.63 13.01 4.66
CA GLU A 367 -28.63 11.63 4.18
C GLU A 367 -28.00 10.67 5.20
N ALA A 368 -28.59 9.49 5.36
CA ALA A 368 -27.98 8.41 6.14
C ALA A 368 -26.82 7.76 5.37
N LEU A 369 -25.72 7.43 6.06
CA LEU A 369 -24.56 6.73 5.47
C LEU A 369 -24.91 5.27 5.13
N ASN A 370 -25.63 5.08 4.02
CA ASN A 370 -26.31 3.86 3.64
C ASN A 370 -25.95 3.41 2.21
N GLU A 371 -24.66 3.47 1.87
CA GLU A 371 -24.15 3.23 0.51
C GLU A 371 -24.60 1.88 -0.08
N THR A 372 -25.09 1.91 -1.32
CA THR A 372 -25.56 0.75 -2.09
C THR A 372 -24.94 0.70 -3.49
N VAL A 373 -24.93 -0.50 -4.07
CA VAL A 373 -24.57 -0.77 -5.45
C VAL A 373 -25.76 -1.48 -6.10
N CYS A 374 -26.22 -0.97 -7.24
CA CYS A 374 -27.44 -1.44 -7.90
C CYS A 374 -27.15 -1.95 -9.31
N ILE A 375 -27.76 -3.07 -9.70
CA ILE A 375 -27.66 -3.67 -11.03
C ILE A 375 -29.06 -4.14 -11.43
N ASN A 376 -29.59 -3.67 -12.57
CA ASN A 376 -30.94 -4.00 -13.05
C ASN A 376 -32.01 -3.85 -11.94
N ASP A 377 -31.99 -2.71 -11.24
CA ASP A 377 -32.85 -2.37 -10.10
C ASP A 377 -32.68 -3.22 -8.81
N GLU A 378 -31.84 -4.27 -8.82
CA GLU A 378 -31.44 -5.00 -7.61
C GLU A 378 -30.29 -4.26 -6.90
N CYS A 379 -30.56 -3.70 -5.71
CA CYS A 379 -29.59 -2.96 -4.90
C CYS A 379 -29.07 -3.78 -3.69
N ALA A 380 -27.76 -3.96 -3.60
CA ALA A 380 -27.05 -4.49 -2.44
C ALA A 380 -26.34 -3.37 -1.65
N GLY A 381 -25.95 -3.62 -0.40
CA GLY A 381 -25.07 -2.70 0.34
C GLY A 381 -23.65 -2.69 -0.23
N LEU A 382 -22.96 -1.54 -0.18
CA LEU A 382 -21.60 -1.42 -0.70
C LEU A 382 -20.62 -2.37 0.02
N THR A 383 -19.93 -3.20 -0.76
CA THR A 383 -18.86 -4.09 -0.31
C THR A 383 -17.51 -3.46 -0.64
N ILE A 384 -16.77 -3.06 0.40
CA ILE A 384 -15.39 -2.59 0.23
C ILE A 384 -14.40 -3.75 0.26
N GLN A 385 -13.29 -3.59 -0.44
CA GLN A 385 -12.12 -4.46 -0.36
C GLN A 385 -10.89 -3.61 -0.07
N GLY A 386 -10.09 -3.99 0.92
CA GLY A 386 -8.89 -3.26 1.33
C GLY A 386 -7.86 -4.14 2.04
N LYS A 387 -6.75 -3.52 2.44
CA LYS A 387 -5.59 -4.18 3.05
C LYS A 387 -5.15 -3.43 4.32
N VAL A 388 -4.95 -4.19 5.38
CA VAL A 388 -4.21 -3.75 6.56
C VAL A 388 -2.94 -4.60 6.62
N TYR A 389 -1.81 -3.95 6.84
CA TYR A 389 -0.50 -4.57 6.98
C TYR A 389 -0.10 -4.47 8.45
N LEU A 390 0.28 -5.58 9.06
CA LEU A 390 0.40 -5.71 10.52
C LEU A 390 1.81 -6.24 10.81
N ARG A 391 2.65 -5.54 11.60
CA ARG A 391 4.05 -5.90 11.90
C ARG A 391 4.50 -5.52 13.31
N ILE A 392 5.20 -6.44 13.98
CA ILE A 392 6.04 -6.19 15.15
C ILE A 392 7.49 -6.41 14.78
N ASP A 393 8.32 -5.50 15.31
CA ASP A 393 9.76 -5.59 15.46
C ASP A 393 10.13 -5.41 16.94
N PRO A 394 11.39 -5.70 17.33
CA PRO A 394 11.95 -5.19 18.57
C PRO A 394 11.84 -3.66 18.67
N LEU A 395 11.78 -3.15 19.91
CA LEU A 395 11.72 -1.72 20.20
C LEU A 395 12.91 -0.96 19.59
N GLY A 396 12.61 0.10 18.84
CA GLY A 396 13.58 0.90 18.08
C GLY A 396 13.89 0.37 16.68
N GLU A 397 13.16 -0.65 16.20
CA GLU A 397 13.30 -1.19 14.84
C GLU A 397 12.01 -1.14 14.00
N GLY A 398 10.84 -0.85 14.60
CA GLY A 398 9.56 -0.79 13.87
C GLY A 398 9.45 0.41 12.92
N ALA A 399 10.07 1.53 13.29
CA ALA A 399 10.08 2.77 12.50
C ALA A 399 10.53 2.55 11.05
N LYS A 400 11.64 1.82 10.83
CA LYS A 400 12.14 1.56 9.48
C LYS A 400 11.11 0.87 8.58
N TRP A 401 10.38 -0.10 9.12
CA TRP A 401 9.31 -0.73 8.37
C TRP A 401 8.13 0.22 8.12
N ARG A 402 7.68 0.96 9.15
CA ARG A 402 6.57 1.91 9.02
C ARG A 402 6.81 2.90 7.88
N ARG A 403 8.01 3.49 7.80
CA ARG A 403 8.34 4.49 6.76
C ARG A 403 8.58 3.87 5.38
N THR A 404 9.37 2.80 5.27
CA THR A 404 9.66 2.19 3.96
C THR A 404 8.41 1.51 3.37
N THR A 405 7.73 0.64 4.12
CA THR A 405 6.51 -0.03 3.60
C THR A 405 5.33 0.93 3.47
N GLY A 406 5.27 2.00 4.25
CA GLY A 406 4.32 3.11 4.03
C GLY A 406 4.45 3.72 2.62
N GLN A 407 5.69 3.95 2.16
CA GLN A 407 5.95 4.42 0.80
C GLN A 407 5.70 3.31 -0.26
N GLU A 408 5.98 2.04 0.04
CA GLU A 408 5.62 0.91 -0.84
C GLU A 408 4.10 0.77 -1.07
N ILE A 409 3.29 1.15 -0.07
CA ILE A 409 1.81 1.13 -0.11
C ILE A 409 1.29 2.36 -0.86
N TYR A 410 1.79 3.57 -0.53
CA TYR A 410 1.35 4.83 -1.13
C TYR A 410 1.70 4.91 -2.63
N SER A 411 2.88 4.41 -3.00
CA SER A 411 3.41 4.36 -4.37
C SER A 411 3.60 2.90 -4.79
N PRO A 412 2.54 2.16 -5.14
CA PRO A 412 2.64 0.77 -5.60
C PRO A 412 3.34 0.67 -6.96
N LEU A 413 3.80 -0.54 -7.32
CA LEU A 413 4.26 -0.83 -8.68
C LEU A 413 3.09 -0.68 -9.68
N LEU A 414 3.31 0.06 -10.76
CA LEU A 414 2.36 0.20 -11.86
C LEU A 414 2.60 -0.93 -12.88
N LEU A 415 1.52 -1.60 -13.31
CA LEU A 415 1.56 -2.71 -14.25
C LEU A 415 0.95 -2.28 -15.59
N ALA A 416 1.72 -2.45 -16.66
CA ALA A 416 1.34 -2.10 -18.01
C ALA A 416 1.48 -3.32 -18.93
N PHE A 417 0.42 -3.65 -19.67
CA PHE A 417 0.25 -4.92 -20.38
C PHE A 417 0.23 -4.71 -21.91
N SER A 418 0.78 -5.64 -22.67
CA SER A 418 0.66 -5.64 -24.14
C SER A 418 0.90 -7.05 -24.71
N GLU A 419 0.40 -7.35 -25.91
CA GLU A 419 0.66 -8.62 -26.61
C GLU A 419 1.93 -8.56 -27.47
N GLN A 420 2.62 -9.70 -27.62
CA GLN A 420 3.70 -9.88 -28.58
C GLN A 420 3.48 -11.14 -29.45
N ASP A 421 3.40 -10.93 -30.78
CA ASP A 421 3.38 -11.97 -31.81
C ASP A 421 4.80 -12.52 -32.08
N GLY A 422 5.36 -13.24 -31.09
CA GLY A 422 6.63 -13.96 -31.19
C GLY A 422 7.91 -13.09 -31.19
N GLY A 423 9.06 -13.76 -31.28
CA GLY A 423 10.38 -13.14 -31.15
C GLY A 423 10.78 -12.84 -29.69
N ASN A 424 11.87 -12.09 -29.50
CA ASN A 424 12.36 -11.66 -28.18
C ASN A 424 12.07 -10.17 -28.00
N TRP A 425 11.38 -9.78 -26.92
CA TRP A 425 11.11 -8.39 -26.54
C TRP A 425 12.35 -7.47 -26.65
N ALA A 426 13.49 -7.95 -26.17
CA ALA A 426 14.73 -7.17 -26.10
C ALA A 426 15.41 -6.90 -27.45
N SER A 427 14.91 -7.46 -28.58
CA SER A 427 15.44 -7.13 -29.91
C SER A 427 14.86 -5.83 -30.50
N SER A 428 13.71 -5.38 -30.00
CA SER A 428 12.97 -4.21 -30.50
C SER A 428 12.68 -3.15 -29.43
N HIS A 429 12.71 -3.52 -28.14
CA HIS A 429 12.34 -2.63 -27.03
C HIS A 429 13.38 -2.65 -25.91
N LEU A 430 13.39 -1.59 -25.11
CA LEU A 430 14.12 -1.54 -23.84
C LEU A 430 13.45 -2.49 -22.82
N ALA A 431 14.22 -3.49 -22.37
CA ALA A 431 13.80 -4.43 -21.34
C ALA A 431 13.83 -3.83 -19.92
N ASN A 432 14.73 -2.87 -19.68
CA ASN A 432 14.87 -2.13 -18.42
C ASN A 432 15.10 -0.64 -18.71
N PHE A 433 14.60 0.23 -17.83
CA PHE A 433 14.86 1.67 -17.84
C PHE A 433 15.00 2.20 -16.42
N SER A 434 15.84 3.22 -16.22
CA SER A 434 15.99 3.95 -14.96
C SER A 434 16.31 5.41 -15.25
N LEU A 435 15.60 6.35 -14.62
CA LEU A 435 15.89 7.78 -14.72
C LEU A 435 17.24 8.15 -14.08
N THR A 436 17.61 7.42 -13.03
CA THR A 436 18.77 7.65 -12.13
C THR A 436 19.94 6.70 -12.40
N GLU A 437 19.77 5.84 -13.42
CA GLU A 437 20.67 4.75 -13.78
C GLU A 437 20.86 3.77 -12.60
N SER A 438 21.95 3.87 -11.84
CA SER A 438 22.22 3.05 -10.64
C SER A 438 22.06 3.79 -9.31
N TYR A 439 21.80 5.10 -9.33
CA TYR A 439 21.71 5.89 -8.11
C TYR A 439 20.37 5.71 -7.40
N ASN A 440 20.43 5.40 -6.09
CA ASN A 440 19.27 5.32 -5.23
C ASN A 440 19.23 6.55 -4.32
N LEU A 441 18.04 7.06 -4.02
CA LEU A 441 17.84 7.99 -2.91
C LEU A 441 18.20 7.28 -1.58
N PRO A 442 18.60 8.03 -0.54
CA PRO A 442 18.72 7.47 0.80
C PRO A 442 17.41 6.85 1.31
N ASP A 443 17.49 5.78 2.11
CA ASP A 443 16.34 5.10 2.75
C ASP A 443 15.41 6.03 3.55
N ASN A 444 15.89 7.20 3.95
CA ASN A 444 15.16 8.23 4.69
C ASN A 444 14.62 9.39 3.86
N VAL A 445 14.78 9.37 2.53
CA VAL A 445 14.28 10.43 1.63
C VAL A 445 13.40 9.86 0.52
N ALA A 446 12.18 10.37 0.40
CA ALA A 446 11.28 10.12 -0.73
C ALA A 446 11.20 11.33 -1.67
N MET A 447 10.95 11.06 -2.96
CA MET A 447 10.57 12.05 -3.95
C MET A 447 9.03 12.12 -4.00
N ILE A 448 8.44 13.18 -3.43
CA ILE A 448 6.98 13.32 -3.32
C ILE A 448 6.38 14.21 -4.42
N THR A 449 7.21 14.79 -5.29
CA THR A 449 6.76 15.45 -6.53
C THR A 449 7.90 15.47 -7.54
N LEU A 450 7.60 15.09 -8.78
CA LEU A 450 8.39 15.40 -9.96
C LEU A 450 7.41 15.78 -11.08
N GLN A 451 7.36 17.06 -11.46
CA GLN A 451 6.33 17.58 -12.36
C GLN A 451 6.90 18.63 -13.31
N THR A 452 6.78 18.41 -14.61
CA THR A 452 7.04 19.44 -15.64
C THR A 452 5.94 20.50 -15.61
N ARG A 453 6.33 21.77 -15.72
CA ARG A 453 5.46 22.95 -15.78
C ARG A 453 5.37 23.47 -17.21
N GLU A 454 4.37 24.29 -17.50
CA GLU A 454 4.10 24.85 -18.85
C GLU A 454 5.28 25.68 -19.41
N ASP A 455 6.07 26.31 -18.53
CA ASP A 455 7.29 27.05 -18.87
C ASP A 455 8.52 26.16 -19.11
N GLY A 456 8.34 24.83 -19.15
CA GLY A 456 9.42 23.85 -19.33
C GLY A 456 10.30 23.63 -18.10
N SER A 457 10.07 24.35 -17.00
CA SER A 457 10.74 24.07 -15.72
C SER A 457 10.15 22.82 -15.05
N VAL A 458 10.89 22.25 -14.09
CA VAL A 458 10.47 21.06 -13.36
C VAL A 458 10.39 21.36 -11.87
N LEU A 459 9.21 21.10 -11.28
CA LEU A 459 8.95 21.13 -9.86
C LEU A 459 9.41 19.80 -9.24
N LEU A 460 10.36 19.88 -8.32
CA LEU A 460 10.86 18.76 -7.52
C LEU A 460 10.54 18.98 -6.04
N ARG A 461 9.99 17.96 -5.38
CA ARG A 461 9.90 17.91 -3.91
C ARG A 461 10.56 16.66 -3.35
N LEU A 462 11.47 16.88 -2.40
CA LEU A 462 12.13 15.84 -1.62
C LEU A 462 11.65 15.95 -0.16
N ALA A 463 11.34 14.82 0.47
CA ALA A 463 10.83 14.75 1.83
C ALA A 463 11.64 13.76 2.67
N HIS A 464 12.09 14.20 3.85
CA HIS A 464 12.60 13.30 4.87
C HIS A 464 11.44 12.54 5.52
N LEU A 465 11.60 11.23 5.67
CA LEU A 465 10.53 10.32 6.08
C LEU A 465 10.44 10.09 7.59
N TYR A 466 11.54 10.30 8.33
CA TYR A 466 11.63 10.02 9.77
C TYR A 466 11.59 11.32 10.60
N GLU A 467 11.03 11.20 11.80
CA GLU A 467 11.05 12.22 12.87
C GLU A 467 12.41 12.29 13.58
N ILE A 468 12.57 13.22 14.54
CA ILE A 468 13.80 13.30 15.34
C ILE A 468 13.83 12.11 16.31
N GLY A 469 14.86 11.26 16.21
CA GLY A 469 15.07 10.14 17.13
C GLY A 469 14.26 8.87 16.88
N GLU A 470 13.35 8.86 15.89
CA GLU A 470 12.45 7.74 15.56
C GLU A 470 13.20 6.45 15.15
N ASP A 471 14.35 6.60 14.49
CA ASP A 471 15.24 5.52 14.07
C ASP A 471 16.69 5.96 14.31
N LYS A 472 17.48 5.08 14.95
CA LYS A 472 18.86 5.35 15.39
C LYS A 472 19.82 5.76 14.25
N ASP A 473 19.59 5.27 13.03
CA ASP A 473 20.45 5.42 11.85
C ASP A 473 19.82 6.35 10.80
N LEU A 474 18.49 6.30 10.65
CA LEU A 474 17.74 6.99 9.59
C LEU A 474 17.16 8.35 10.03
N SER A 475 17.08 8.63 11.34
CA SER A 475 16.72 9.98 11.85
C SER A 475 17.92 10.92 11.91
N LYS A 476 18.65 11.05 10.79
CA LYS A 476 19.89 11.83 10.64
C LYS A 476 19.84 12.71 9.39
N LEU A 477 20.65 13.78 9.36
CA LEU A 477 20.80 14.63 8.19
C LEU A 477 21.20 13.80 6.97
N SER A 478 20.38 13.83 5.92
CA SER A 478 20.58 13.07 4.70
C SER A 478 20.92 13.99 3.52
N SER A 479 21.48 13.45 2.43
CA SER A 479 21.83 14.26 1.25
C SER A 479 21.51 13.57 -0.08
N VAL A 480 21.00 14.36 -1.03
CA VAL A 480 20.62 13.92 -2.38
C VAL A 480 21.44 14.68 -3.42
N ASP A 481 22.12 13.94 -4.28
CA ASP A 481 22.94 14.48 -5.37
C ASP A 481 22.10 14.62 -6.64
N LEU A 482 21.70 15.85 -7.00
CA LEU A 482 20.80 16.07 -8.13
C LEU A 482 21.47 15.77 -9.49
N LYS A 483 22.81 15.72 -9.56
CA LYS A 483 23.53 15.32 -10.79
C LYS A 483 23.40 13.81 -11.02
N LYS A 484 23.35 13.02 -9.94
CA LYS A 484 23.05 11.58 -9.99
C LYS A 484 21.55 11.28 -10.10
N LEU A 485 20.70 12.21 -9.69
CA LEU A 485 19.25 12.12 -9.84
C LEU A 485 18.78 12.38 -11.29
N PHE A 486 19.52 13.22 -12.04
CA PHE A 486 19.23 13.56 -13.44
C PHE A 486 20.48 13.42 -14.33
N PRO A 487 21.13 12.25 -14.41
CA PRO A 487 22.43 12.08 -15.10
C PRO A 487 22.39 12.43 -16.59
N ARG A 488 21.20 12.35 -17.20
CA ARG A 488 20.97 12.60 -18.64
C ARG A 488 20.52 14.02 -18.98
N LYS A 489 20.41 14.95 -18.02
CA LYS A 489 20.05 16.35 -18.28
C LYS A 489 20.86 17.33 -17.42
N LYS A 490 21.40 18.37 -18.06
CA LYS A 490 22.18 19.39 -17.36
C LYS A 490 21.24 20.37 -16.66
N ILE A 491 21.25 20.39 -15.32
CA ILE A 491 20.56 21.44 -14.55
C ILE A 491 21.29 22.77 -14.80
N THR A 492 20.57 23.77 -15.32
CA THR A 492 21.09 25.11 -15.63
C THR A 492 20.70 26.15 -14.58
N LYS A 493 19.57 25.96 -13.89
CA LYS A 493 19.14 26.75 -12.73
C LYS A 493 18.46 25.86 -11.70
N ILE A 494 18.67 26.16 -10.42
CA ILE A 494 17.87 25.67 -9.30
C ILE A 494 17.39 26.85 -8.46
N THR A 495 16.11 26.84 -8.07
CA THR A 495 15.49 27.87 -7.23
C THR A 495 14.77 27.17 -6.08
N GLU A 496 15.14 27.43 -4.83
CA GLU A 496 14.43 26.89 -3.65
C GLU A 496 13.26 27.77 -3.24
N THR A 497 12.12 27.14 -2.98
CA THR A 497 10.82 27.80 -2.80
C THR A 497 10.08 27.28 -1.58
N ASN A 498 9.01 27.97 -1.19
CA ASN A 498 8.04 27.46 -0.23
C ASN A 498 7.30 26.21 -0.77
N LEU A 499 6.53 25.52 0.08
CA LEU A 499 5.89 24.24 -0.27
C LEU A 499 4.97 24.33 -1.50
N SER A 500 4.28 25.46 -1.68
CA SER A 500 3.41 25.79 -2.80
C SER A 500 4.14 26.25 -4.08
N ALA A 501 5.48 26.34 -4.05
CA ALA A 501 6.33 26.80 -5.15
C ALA A 501 5.98 28.19 -5.73
N ASN A 502 5.37 29.06 -4.92
CA ASN A 502 4.92 30.40 -5.33
C ASN A 502 5.68 31.57 -4.68
N GLN A 503 6.64 31.28 -3.79
CA GLN A 503 7.58 32.28 -3.24
C GLN A 503 8.97 31.65 -3.07
N GLU A 504 10.04 32.40 -3.34
CA GLU A 504 11.40 31.96 -3.03
C GLU A 504 11.61 31.83 -1.51
N ARG A 505 12.35 30.79 -1.10
CA ARG A 505 12.57 30.47 0.32
C ARG A 505 13.24 31.62 1.07
N THR A 506 14.22 32.27 0.45
CA THR A 506 14.95 33.42 0.98
C THR A 506 14.04 34.62 1.28
N GLU A 507 13.08 34.89 0.40
CA GLU A 507 12.09 35.96 0.56
C GLU A 507 11.02 35.63 1.60
N MET A 508 10.66 34.36 1.73
CA MET A 508 9.77 33.88 2.81
C MET A 508 10.46 33.98 4.18
N GLU A 509 11.72 33.54 4.31
CA GLU A 509 12.46 33.56 5.57
C GLU A 509 12.68 35.00 6.10
N LYS A 510 12.93 35.98 5.22
CA LYS A 510 12.99 37.42 5.57
C LYS A 510 11.68 37.96 6.19
N LYS A 511 10.53 37.38 5.83
CA LYS A 511 9.18 37.87 6.19
C LYS A 511 8.56 37.10 7.36
N ARG A 512 9.27 36.13 7.95
CA ARG A 512 8.74 35.31 9.04
C ARG A 512 8.53 36.13 10.32
N LEU A 513 7.28 36.17 10.79
CA LEU A 513 6.91 36.81 12.05
C LEU A 513 7.66 36.21 13.24
N LYS A 514 8.09 37.08 14.16
CA LYS A 514 8.77 36.71 15.41
C LYS A 514 7.80 36.85 16.57
N TRP A 515 7.29 35.73 17.03
CA TRP A 515 6.38 35.67 18.17
C TRP A 515 7.14 35.60 19.49
N LYS A 516 6.59 36.21 20.54
CA LYS A 516 6.84 35.78 21.92
C LYS A 516 5.84 34.67 22.22
N VAL A 517 6.28 33.60 22.87
CA VAL A 517 5.46 32.43 23.20
C VAL A 517 5.68 32.13 24.67
N ASP A 518 4.61 31.99 25.44
CA ASP A 518 4.66 31.78 26.88
C ASP A 518 4.83 30.28 27.22
N ASP A 519 6.01 29.72 26.93
CA ASP A 519 6.58 28.66 27.78
C ASP A 519 8.12 28.57 27.69
N SER A 520 8.67 27.71 28.53
CA SER A 520 10.03 27.61 29.05
C SER A 520 10.78 26.35 28.57
N SER A 521 10.13 25.51 27.77
CA SER A 521 10.76 24.36 27.14
C SER A 521 11.88 24.80 26.19
N ARG A 522 13.06 24.18 26.32
CA ARG A 522 14.12 24.37 25.31
C ARG A 522 13.61 23.77 24.00
N PRO A 523 13.59 24.51 22.88
CA PRO A 523 13.28 23.91 21.60
C PRO A 523 14.32 22.81 21.32
N GLU A 524 13.86 21.63 20.90
CA GLU A 524 14.76 20.60 20.42
C GLU A 524 15.63 21.15 19.28
N MET A 525 16.87 20.67 19.17
CA MET A 525 17.77 21.09 18.10
C MET A 525 17.29 20.52 16.76
N VAL A 526 16.36 21.24 16.12
CA VAL A 526 15.85 20.93 14.78
C VAL A 526 16.99 21.07 13.78
N VAL A 527 17.62 19.93 13.46
CA VAL A 527 18.63 19.81 12.40
C VAL A 527 17.94 20.09 11.07
N ARG A 528 18.51 21.01 10.28
CA ARG A 528 17.98 21.41 8.96
C ARG A 528 19.06 21.37 7.89
N GLY A 529 18.67 21.03 6.67
CA GLY A 529 19.54 21.08 5.50
C GLY A 529 19.92 22.51 5.12
N ARG A 530 21.20 22.72 4.79
CA ARG A 530 21.76 24.01 4.38
C ARG A 530 21.15 24.50 3.05
N PRO A 531 21.17 25.81 2.77
CA PRO A 531 20.84 26.34 1.44
C PRO A 531 21.63 25.62 0.33
N VAL A 532 20.98 25.31 -0.79
CA VAL A 532 21.63 24.54 -1.86
C VAL A 532 22.67 25.40 -2.58
N ASP A 533 23.90 24.89 -2.66
CA ASP A 533 24.96 25.43 -3.52
C ASP A 533 24.68 25.05 -4.99
N PRO A 534 24.39 26.02 -5.89
CA PRO A 534 24.05 25.73 -7.29
C PRO A 534 25.20 25.12 -8.10
N SER A 535 26.45 25.24 -7.65
CA SER A 535 27.61 24.60 -8.31
C SER A 535 27.73 23.13 -7.93
N ARG A 536 27.36 22.78 -6.69
CA ARG A 536 27.39 21.39 -6.18
C ARG A 536 26.16 20.61 -6.58
N LEU A 537 24.97 21.23 -6.50
CA LEU A 537 23.65 20.60 -6.69
C LEU A 537 23.40 19.44 -5.70
N LEU A 538 23.87 19.59 -4.47
CA LEU A 538 23.63 18.68 -3.36
C LEU A 538 22.54 19.25 -2.45
N VAL A 539 21.46 18.50 -2.22
CA VAL A 539 20.35 18.88 -1.34
C VAL A 539 20.46 18.12 -0.03
N GLU A 540 20.70 18.83 1.07
CA GLU A 540 20.60 18.27 2.43
C GLU A 540 19.14 18.27 2.91
N LEU A 541 18.71 17.27 3.69
CA LEU A 541 17.41 17.26 4.39
C LEU A 541 17.59 16.80 5.83
N GLY A 542 17.08 17.56 6.79
CA GLY A 542 16.95 17.13 8.18
C GLY A 542 15.66 16.34 8.44
N PRO A 543 15.51 15.73 9.63
CA PRO A 543 14.29 15.04 10.05
C PRO A 543 13.01 15.86 9.81
N MET A 544 11.97 15.17 9.34
CA MET A 544 10.68 15.73 8.88
C MET A 544 10.72 16.88 7.84
N GLU A 545 11.88 17.30 7.30
CA GLU A 545 11.90 18.39 6.31
C GLU A 545 11.30 17.98 4.95
N ILE A 546 10.59 18.92 4.31
CA ILE A 546 10.22 18.87 2.89
C ILE A 546 10.85 20.09 2.22
N ARG A 547 11.62 19.88 1.15
CA ARG A 547 12.25 20.96 0.37
C ARG A 547 11.70 20.97 -1.06
N THR A 548 11.37 22.15 -1.56
CA THR A 548 10.66 22.37 -2.84
C THR A 548 11.51 23.21 -3.77
N PHE A 549 11.77 22.68 -4.97
CA PHE A 549 12.67 23.28 -5.95
C PHE A 549 12.01 23.44 -7.31
N ILE A 550 12.31 24.56 -7.97
CA ILE A 550 12.09 24.73 -9.41
C ILE A 550 13.44 24.57 -10.10
N LEU A 551 13.52 23.59 -11.00
CA LEU A 551 14.70 23.27 -11.81
C LEU A 551 14.49 23.73 -13.25
N ASN A 552 15.52 24.30 -13.86
CA ASN A 552 15.61 24.43 -15.31
C ASN A 552 16.71 23.50 -15.82
N PHE A 553 16.45 22.88 -16.97
CA PHE A 553 17.41 22.05 -17.70
C PHE A 553 17.86 22.75 -18.99
N GLY A 554 18.97 22.29 -19.55
CA GLY A 554 19.52 22.65 -20.86
C GLY A 554 20.67 21.73 -21.22
#